data_AF-A0A9D3QLI1-F1
#
_entry.id   AF-A0A9D3QLI1-F1
#
_cell.length_a   1.000
_cell.length_b   1.000
_cell.length_c   1.000
_cell.angle_alpha   90.00
_cell.angle_beta   90.00
_cell.angle_gamma   90.00
#
_symmetry.space_group_name_H-M   'P 1'
#
loop_
_entity.id
_entity.type
_entity.pdbx_description
1 polymer ?
#
loop_
_entity_poly.entity_id
_entity_poly.type
_entity_poly.pdbx_seq_one_letter_code
_entity_poly.pdbx_strand_id
1 'polypeptide(L)'
;MLDEVQEIKGSCADRSSTAPTVMEKLVFLLILFTGCYAKYEDLKGKVFTFPLVSTNSYVELKPDMEGSLSAVTVCLRSFPDNKRANTLFSLATPSHMNAFLLYQPERGVYRVISYQ
;
A
#
# COMPACT_ATOMS: atom_id res chain seq x y z
N MET A 1 14.82 -20.29 -7.79
CA MET A 1 13.82 -20.82 -6.85
C MET A 1 12.63 -19.89 -7.00
N LEU A 2 11.50 -20.44 -7.43
CA LEU A 2 10.41 -19.69 -8.05
C LEU A 2 9.66 -18.92 -6.96
N ASP A 3 9.81 -17.59 -6.92
CA ASP A 3 9.01 -16.78 -6.00
C ASP A 3 7.61 -16.61 -6.57
N GLU A 4 6.68 -17.05 -5.74
CA GLU A 4 5.25 -17.17 -5.96
C GLU A 4 4.60 -15.78 -6.06
N VAL A 5 3.68 -15.68 -7.01
CA VAL A 5 2.99 -14.46 -7.45
C VAL A 5 2.02 -13.98 -6.37
N GLN A 6 2.10 -12.70 -5.95
CA GLN A 6 1.04 -12.09 -5.14
C GLN A 6 0.39 -10.88 -5.85
N GLU A 7 -0.90 -11.05 -6.13
CA GLU A 7 -1.78 -10.18 -6.91
C GLU A 7 -1.96 -8.76 -6.34
N ILE A 8 -1.83 -7.77 -7.23
CA ILE A 8 -2.51 -6.47 -7.10
C ILE A 8 -3.76 -6.57 -7.96
N LYS A 9 -4.94 -6.42 -7.34
CA LYS A 9 -6.24 -6.52 -8.01
C LYS A 9 -6.43 -5.38 -9.01
N GLY A 10 -5.95 -5.58 -10.24
CA GLY A 10 -6.30 -4.79 -11.40
C GLY A 10 -7.73 -5.12 -11.83
N SER A 11 -8.58 -4.09 -11.96
CA SER A 11 -9.89 -4.24 -12.59
C SER A 11 -9.69 -4.46 -14.09
N CYS A 12 -9.96 -5.66 -14.58
CA CYS A 12 -10.01 -5.95 -16.01
C CYS A 12 -11.46 -5.89 -16.51
N ALA A 13 -11.63 -5.13 -17.59
CA ALA A 13 -12.91 -4.81 -18.21
C ALA A 13 -13.67 -6.03 -18.75
N ASP A 14 -14.97 -5.80 -18.90
CA ASP A 14 -16.05 -6.78 -19.04
C ASP A 14 -16.05 -7.60 -20.34
N ARG A 15 -16.70 -8.76 -20.25
CA ARG A 15 -16.76 -9.85 -21.21
C ARG A 15 -17.60 -9.50 -22.45
N SER A 16 -17.05 -9.63 -23.66
CA SER A 16 -17.84 -9.78 -24.89
C SER A 16 -17.45 -11.06 -25.63
N SER A 17 -18.46 -11.88 -25.90
CA SER A 17 -18.37 -13.25 -26.40
C SER A 17 -18.56 -13.29 -27.90
N THR A 18 -17.48 -13.52 -28.66
CA THR A 18 -17.52 -14.04 -30.03
C THR A 18 -16.29 -14.91 -30.30
N ALA A 19 -16.47 -16.06 -30.97
CA ALA A 19 -15.43 -17.09 -31.13
C ALA A 19 -14.25 -16.63 -32.02
N PRO A 20 -12.98 -16.70 -31.57
CA PRO A 20 -11.88 -16.10 -32.30
C PRO A 20 -11.23 -17.02 -33.35
N THR A 21 -10.91 -16.44 -34.50
CA THR A 21 -10.14 -17.09 -35.59
C THR A 21 -8.63 -17.13 -35.26
N VAL A 22 -7.84 -17.98 -35.94
CA VAL A 22 -6.44 -18.34 -35.57
C VAL A 22 -5.51 -17.13 -35.29
N MET A 23 -5.75 -15.99 -35.94
CA MET A 23 -4.98 -14.75 -35.74
C MET A 23 -5.29 -14.05 -34.40
N GLU A 24 -6.54 -14.10 -33.94
CA GLU A 24 -6.92 -13.59 -32.62
C GLU A 24 -6.32 -14.43 -31.49
N LYS A 25 -6.17 -15.75 -31.68
CA LYS A 25 -5.51 -16.61 -30.68
C LYS A 25 -4.05 -16.21 -30.44
N LEU A 26 -3.36 -15.78 -31.50
CA LEU A 26 -1.98 -15.29 -31.40
C LEU A 26 -1.94 -13.93 -30.67
N VAL A 27 -2.91 -13.06 -30.93
CA VAL A 27 -3.08 -11.78 -30.22
C VAL A 27 -3.41 -12.01 -28.74
N PHE A 28 -4.32 -12.92 -28.42
CA PHE A 28 -4.62 -13.33 -27.04
C PHE A 28 -3.38 -13.89 -26.33
N LEU A 29 -2.56 -14.72 -27.01
CA LEU A 29 -1.31 -15.24 -26.46
C LEU A 29 -0.30 -14.11 -26.16
N LEU A 30 -0.17 -13.13 -27.06
CA LEU A 30 0.71 -11.97 -26.88
C LEU A 30 0.23 -11.04 -25.73
N ILE A 31 -1.08 -10.89 -25.54
CA ILE A 31 -1.67 -10.12 -24.43
C ILE A 31 -1.43 -10.83 -23.08
N LEU A 32 -1.46 -12.16 -23.04
CA LEU A 32 -1.14 -12.92 -21.83
C LEU A 32 0.36 -12.88 -21.49
N PHE A 33 1.24 -12.90 -22.51
CA PHE A 33 2.69 -12.82 -22.33
C PHE A 33 3.20 -11.42 -21.96
N THR A 34 2.46 -10.36 -22.31
CA THR A 34 2.73 -8.99 -21.85
C THR A 34 2.19 -8.72 -20.44
N GLY A 35 2.07 -9.78 -19.64
CA GLY A 35 1.66 -9.76 -18.23
C GLY A 35 2.26 -8.57 -17.48
N CYS A 36 1.37 -7.88 -16.76
CA CYS A 36 1.62 -6.63 -16.08
C CYS A 36 2.88 -6.73 -15.20
N TYR A 37 3.99 -6.11 -15.64
CA TYR A 37 5.12 -5.88 -14.76
C TYR A 37 4.70 -4.83 -13.74
N ALA A 38 4.36 -5.26 -12.53
CA ALA A 38 4.20 -4.38 -11.38
C ALA A 38 5.57 -3.79 -11.05
N LYS A 39 5.86 -2.62 -11.63
CA LYS A 39 7.11 -1.91 -11.39
C LYS A 39 7.03 -1.27 -10.02
N TYR A 40 7.89 -1.68 -9.09
CA TYR A 40 8.05 -0.96 -7.83
C TYR A 40 8.45 0.48 -8.15
N GLU A 41 7.64 1.43 -7.67
CA GLU A 41 7.92 2.83 -7.87
C GLU A 41 8.85 3.34 -6.77
N ASP A 42 10.02 3.86 -7.15
CA ASP A 42 10.88 4.54 -6.20
C ASP A 42 10.20 5.85 -5.76
N LEU A 43 10.04 5.99 -4.43
CA LEU A 43 9.42 7.13 -3.78
C LEU A 43 10.43 8.21 -3.35
N LYS A 44 11.72 8.06 -3.68
CA LYS A 44 12.72 9.10 -3.41
C LYS A 44 12.29 10.44 -4.03
N GLY A 45 12.27 11.48 -3.19
CA GLY A 45 11.88 12.84 -3.58
C GLY A 45 10.38 13.03 -3.82
N LYS A 46 9.56 11.99 -3.61
CA LYS A 46 8.09 12.05 -3.73
C LYS A 46 7.47 12.13 -2.34
N VAL A 47 6.23 12.61 -2.28
CA VAL A 47 5.47 12.77 -1.04
C VAL A 47 4.04 12.28 -1.24
N PHE A 48 3.47 11.66 -0.22
CA PHE A 48 2.04 11.37 -0.17
C PHE A 48 1.29 12.62 0.24
N THR A 49 0.24 12.97 -0.49
CA THR A 49 -0.62 14.12 -0.20
C THR A 49 -2.02 13.65 0.12
N PHE A 50 -2.55 14.08 1.26
CA PHE A 50 -3.90 13.78 1.73
C PHE A 50 -4.69 15.09 1.78
N PRO A 51 -5.32 15.51 0.66
CA PRO A 51 -5.88 16.86 0.53
C PRO A 51 -7.17 17.07 1.32
N LEU A 52 -7.85 16.00 1.69
CA LEU A 52 -9.13 16.04 2.41
C LEU A 52 -9.07 15.17 3.66
N VAL A 53 -9.66 15.67 4.75
CA VAL A 53 -9.87 14.89 5.96
C VAL A 53 -10.91 13.80 5.66
N SER A 54 -10.48 12.54 5.71
CA SER A 54 -11.32 11.37 5.42
C SER A 54 -10.89 10.19 6.28
N THR A 55 -11.84 9.32 6.62
CA THR A 55 -11.58 8.07 7.33
C THR A 55 -10.95 7.00 6.44
N ASN A 56 -11.08 7.15 5.12
CA ASN A 56 -10.69 6.13 4.14
C ASN A 56 -9.49 6.57 3.29
N SER A 57 -8.88 7.71 3.60
CA SER A 57 -7.69 8.20 2.90
C SER A 57 -6.45 7.79 3.68
N TYR A 58 -5.90 6.63 3.34
CA TYR A 58 -4.68 6.08 3.93
C TYR A 58 -3.86 5.36 2.87
N VAL A 59 -2.58 5.12 3.19
CA VAL A 59 -1.68 4.29 2.40
C VAL A 59 -1.29 3.10 3.26
N GLU A 60 -1.49 1.90 2.73
CA GLU A 60 -1.04 0.67 3.37
C GLU A 60 0.41 0.38 2.95
N LEU A 61 1.31 0.29 3.93
CA LEU A 61 2.70 -0.07 3.70
C LEU A 61 2.87 -1.57 3.93
N LYS A 62 3.24 -2.30 2.88
CA LYS A 62 3.51 -3.74 2.95
C LYS A 62 5.02 -3.95 3.01
N PRO A 63 5.57 -4.43 4.14
CA PRO A 63 7.00 -4.71 4.23
C PRO A 63 7.33 -5.94 3.37
N ASP A 64 8.48 -5.88 2.70
CA ASP A 64 9.04 -7.00 1.95
C ASP A 64 9.81 -7.92 2.90
N MET A 65 9.08 -8.64 3.75
CA MET A 65 9.65 -9.60 4.68
C MET A 65 8.64 -10.70 5.01
N GLU A 66 9.16 -11.91 5.27
CA GLU A 66 8.38 -13.01 5.80
C GLU A 66 8.58 -13.13 7.31
N GLY A 67 7.49 -13.05 8.09
CA GLY A 67 7.48 -13.29 9.53
C GLY A 67 7.01 -12.12 10.40
N SER A 68 7.24 -12.24 11.72
CA SER A 68 6.80 -11.25 12.72
C SER A 68 7.83 -10.16 12.97
N LEU A 69 7.38 -8.92 13.15
CA LEU A 69 8.21 -7.81 13.64
C LEU A 69 8.49 -7.99 15.15
N SER A 70 9.76 -8.20 15.53
CA SER A 70 10.18 -8.22 16.94
C SER A 70 10.49 -6.82 17.48
N ALA A 71 10.90 -5.91 16.61
CA ALA A 71 11.16 -4.51 16.90
C ALA A 71 10.78 -3.65 15.69
N VAL A 72 10.32 -2.44 15.94
CA VAL A 72 9.91 -1.50 14.89
C VAL A 72 10.59 -0.16 15.12
N THR A 73 11.21 0.38 14.07
CA THR A 73 11.74 1.75 14.04
C THR A 73 11.07 2.48 12.89
N VAL A 74 10.50 3.65 13.16
CA VAL A 74 9.80 4.46 12.16
C VAL A 74 10.51 5.80 11.99
N CYS A 75 10.83 6.15 10.74
CA CYS A 75 11.36 7.46 10.36
C CYS A 75 10.49 7.99 9.22
N LEU A 76 9.88 9.17 9.42
CA LEU A 76 9.08 9.83 8.39
C LEU A 76 9.21 11.35 8.51
N ARG A 77 8.94 12.05 7.41
CA ARG A 77 8.79 13.50 7.37
C ARG A 77 7.33 13.82 7.08
N SER A 78 6.68 14.58 7.95
CA SER A 78 5.29 14.99 7.79
C SER A 78 5.16 16.50 7.89
N PHE A 79 4.24 17.06 7.10
CA PHE A 79 3.91 18.49 7.09
C PHE A 79 2.39 18.65 7.21
N PRO A 80 1.81 18.39 8.40
CA PRO A 80 0.38 18.54 8.60
C PRO A 80 0.00 20.03 8.54
N ASP A 81 -0.90 20.37 7.62
CA ASP A 81 -1.40 21.74 7.49
C ASP A 81 -2.48 22.05 8.56
N ASN A 82 -3.26 21.05 8.95
CA ASN A 82 -4.33 21.23 9.93
C ASN A 82 -3.78 21.36 11.38
N LYS A 83 -4.55 21.99 12.28
CA LYS A 83 -4.24 22.07 13.73
C LYS A 83 -4.81 20.88 14.53
N ARG A 84 -5.27 19.82 13.86
CA ARG A 84 -5.97 18.72 14.51
C ARG A 84 -4.99 17.63 14.92
N ALA A 85 -5.45 16.76 15.82
CA ALA A 85 -4.74 15.52 16.12
C ALA A 85 -4.70 14.66 14.85
N ASN A 86 -3.52 14.24 14.41
CA ASN A 86 -3.34 13.39 13.25
C ASN A 86 -2.52 12.15 13.61
N THR A 87 -2.95 11.00 13.12
CA THR A 87 -2.12 9.80 13.11
C THR A 87 -1.12 9.90 11.97
N LEU A 88 0.17 9.74 12.28
CA LEU A 88 1.25 9.79 11.29
C LEU A 88 1.58 8.40 10.77
N PHE A 89 1.53 7.40 11.64
CA PHE A 89 1.77 6.01 11.31
C PHE A 89 0.99 5.10 12.26
N SER A 90 0.36 4.06 11.72
CA SER A 90 -0.39 3.06 12.47
C SER A 90 -0.01 1.67 11.98
N LEU A 91 0.21 0.77 12.92
CA LEU A 91 0.47 -0.65 12.70
C LEU A 91 -0.48 -1.45 13.59
N ALA A 92 -1.31 -2.27 12.95
CA ALA A 92 -2.15 -3.25 13.60
C ALA A 92 -1.59 -4.65 13.34
N THR A 93 -1.69 -5.53 14.33
CA THR A 93 -1.49 -6.97 14.15
C THR A 93 -2.85 -7.68 14.25
N PRO A 94 -2.95 -8.95 13.82
CA PRO A 94 -4.21 -9.71 13.96
C PRO A 94 -4.74 -9.77 15.40
N SER A 95 -3.85 -9.65 16.39
CA SER A 95 -4.21 -9.69 17.82
C SER A 95 -4.42 -8.30 18.44
N HIS A 96 -3.83 -7.23 17.89
CA HIS A 96 -3.85 -5.90 18.50
C HIS A 96 -4.08 -4.80 17.45
N MET A 97 -5.18 -4.06 17.58
CA MET A 97 -5.52 -2.97 16.65
C MET A 97 -4.54 -1.79 16.69
N ASN A 98 -3.91 -1.53 17.84
CA ASN A 98 -2.93 -0.46 18.04
C ASN A 98 -1.58 -1.04 18.51
N ALA A 99 -1.06 -2.03 17.78
CA ALA A 99 0.21 -2.65 18.13
C ALA A 99 1.35 -1.61 18.18
N PHE A 100 1.35 -0.67 17.23
CA PHE A 100 2.22 0.51 17.26
C PHE A 100 1.52 1.71 16.59
N LEU A 101 1.50 2.86 17.27
CA LEU A 101 0.86 4.08 16.81
C LEU A 101 1.78 5.27 17.08
N LEU A 102 2.14 6.00 16.02
CA LEU A 102 2.77 7.31 16.09
C LEU A 102 1.75 8.36 15.68
N TYR A 103 1.39 9.23 16.62
CA TYR A 103 0.42 10.29 16.38
C TYR A 103 0.87 11.61 16.96
N GLN A 104 0.29 12.67 16.40
CA GLN A 104 0.58 14.05 16.74
C GLN A 104 -0.72 14.69 17.25
N PRO A 105 -0.93 14.80 18.57
CA PRO A 105 -2.13 15.43 19.13
C PRO A 105 -2.20 16.94 18.82
N GLU A 106 -1.04 17.61 18.85
CA GLU A 106 -0.90 19.06 18.66
C GLU A 106 0.35 19.37 17.83
N ARG A 107 0.43 20.59 17.29
CA ARG A 107 1.60 21.01 16.48
C ARG A 107 2.89 20.94 17.32
N GLY A 108 3.87 20.18 16.84
CA GLY A 108 5.17 20.01 17.50
C GLY A 108 5.20 18.99 18.66
N VAL A 109 4.07 18.37 19.01
CA VAL A 109 4.00 17.35 20.07
C VAL A 109 3.77 15.98 19.46
N TYR A 110 4.63 15.02 19.75
CA TYR A 110 4.54 13.66 19.23
C TYR A 110 4.32 12.65 20.36
N ARG A 111 3.49 11.64 20.12
CA ARG A 111 3.22 10.56 21.06
C ARG A 111 3.31 9.22 20.35
N VAL A 112 3.91 8.27 21.07
CA VAL A 112 4.04 6.88 20.63
C VAL A 112 3.26 6.00 21.61
N ILE A 113 2.41 5.15 21.06
CA ILE A 113 1.75 4.07 21.78
C ILE A 113 2.24 2.77 21.17
N SER A 114 2.73 1.85 21.99
CA SER A 114 3.14 0.52 21.56
C SER A 114 2.64 -0.49 22.59
N TYR A 115 2.09 -1.59 22.10
CA TYR A 115 1.75 -2.74 22.93
C TYR A 115 2.89 -3.76 22.83
N GLN A 116 3.31 -4.31 23.96
CA GLN A 116 4.37 -5.30 24.06
C GLN A 116 3.78 -6.70 24.25
#